data_AF-A0A4R1MHQ1-F1
#
_entry.id   AF-A0A4R1MHQ1-F1
#
_cell.length_a   1.000
_cell.length_b   1.000
_cell.length_c   1.000
_cell.angle_alpha   90.00
_cell.angle_beta   90.00
_cell.angle_gamma   90.00
#
_symmetry.space_group_name_H-M   'P 1'
#
loop_
_entity.id
_entity.type
_entity.pdbx_description
1 polymer ?
#
loop_
_entity_poly.entity_id
_entity_poly.type
_entity_poly.pdbx_seq_one_letter_code
_entity_poly.pdbx_strand_id
1 'polypeptide(L)'
;MTVAEARFSAHQRLGIALESKGDYEGALAAYQTALNIAEAQSQKDPNNVDGQKEILSAHLHHADALIARGDNDAALAELRQALTLGESLSRREPDHRYLQESVALAHVSIAMQLLAQKDAAQAAKRGAARY
;
A
#
# COMPACT_ATOMS: atom_id res chain seq x y z
N MET A 1 12.62 21.01 1.13
CA MET A 1 12.78 19.64 1.62
C MET A 1 13.07 19.69 3.12
N THR A 2 12.12 19.26 3.95
CA THR A 2 12.31 19.15 5.39
C THR A 2 13.08 17.88 5.77
N VAL A 3 13.61 17.81 7.00
CA VAL A 3 14.28 16.58 7.50
C VAL A 3 13.33 15.39 7.51
N ALA A 4 12.03 15.61 7.70
CA ALA A 4 11.02 14.56 7.72
C ALA A 4 10.74 14.03 6.31
N GLU A 5 10.56 14.88 5.30
CA GLU A 5 10.44 14.49 3.88
C GLU A 5 11.66 13.69 3.40
N ALA A 6 12.87 14.14 3.76
CA ALA A 6 14.10 13.44 3.41
C ALA A 6 14.17 12.04 4.06
N ARG A 7 13.69 11.92 5.30
CA ARG A 7 13.65 10.66 6.04
C ARG A 7 12.59 9.71 5.45
N PHE A 8 11.41 10.23 5.13
CA PHE A 8 10.36 9.50 4.42
C PHE A 8 10.93 8.90 3.12
N SER A 9 11.48 9.76 2.24
CA SER A 9 12.04 9.35 0.96
C SER A 9 13.16 8.31 1.11
N ALA A 10 14.03 8.46 2.12
CA ALA A 10 15.08 7.50 2.40
C ALA A 10 14.52 6.12 2.76
N HIS A 11 13.51 6.05 3.63
CA HIS A 11 12.88 4.79 4.01
C HIS A 11 12.08 4.16 2.86
N GLN A 12 11.37 4.95 2.05
CA GLN A 12 10.71 4.47 0.84
C GLN A 12 11.71 3.81 -0.13
N ARG A 13 12.82 4.51 -0.43
CA ARG A 13 13.86 3.98 -1.32
C ARG A 13 14.56 2.76 -0.75
N LEU A 14 14.73 2.70 0.57
CA LEU A 14 15.24 1.51 1.26
C LEU A 14 14.28 0.33 1.09
N GLY A 15 12.98 0.54 1.27
CA GLY A 15 11.97 -0.50 1.05
C GLY A 15 12.01 -1.07 -0.36
N ILE A 16 12.02 -0.21 -1.38
CA ILE A 16 12.09 -0.62 -2.80
C ILE A 16 13.37 -1.43 -3.07
N ALA A 17 14.51 -1.01 -2.50
CA ALA A 17 15.78 -1.70 -2.66
C ALA A 17 15.79 -3.07 -1.97
N LEU A 18 15.11 -3.23 -0.85
CA LEU A 18 15.00 -4.49 -0.11
C LEU A 18 14.03 -5.45 -0.81
N GLU A 19 12.89 -4.96 -1.31
CA GLU A 19 12.00 -5.73 -2.19
C GLU A 19 12.73 -6.28 -3.41
N SER A 20 13.51 -5.43 -4.08
CA SER A 20 14.30 -5.83 -5.26
C SER A 20 15.33 -6.92 -4.95
N LYS A 21 15.72 -7.08 -3.68
CA LYS A 21 16.60 -8.15 -3.19
C LYS A 21 15.85 -9.37 -2.67
N GLY A 22 14.52 -9.33 -2.61
CA GLY A 22 13.69 -10.37 -2.00
C GLY A 22 13.67 -10.32 -0.47
N ASP A 23 14.21 -9.28 0.16
CA ASP A 23 14.13 -9.06 1.61
C ASP A 23 12.82 -8.35 1.94
N TYR A 24 11.72 -9.11 1.90
CA TYR A 24 10.38 -8.57 2.13
C TYR A 24 10.17 -8.13 3.58
N GLU A 25 10.80 -8.78 4.56
CA GLU A 25 10.70 -8.36 5.97
C GLU A 25 11.37 -7.00 6.19
N GLY A 26 12.58 -6.82 5.64
CA GLY A 26 13.27 -5.54 5.67
C GLY A 26 12.50 -4.46 4.93
N ALA A 27 11.90 -4.78 3.78
CA ALA A 27 11.10 -3.83 3.01
C ALA A 27 9.87 -3.35 3.79
N LEU A 28 9.12 -4.28 4.40
CA LEU A 28 7.95 -3.95 5.21
C LEU A 28 8.31 -3.05 6.40
N ALA A 29 9.42 -3.34 7.09
CA ALA A 29 9.90 -2.48 8.18
C ALA A 29 10.25 -1.05 7.70
N ALA A 30 10.85 -0.94 6.51
CA ALA A 30 11.18 0.35 5.92
C ALA A 30 9.93 1.13 5.51
N TYR A 31 8.98 0.49 4.83
CA TYR A 31 7.71 1.11 4.43
C TYR A 31 6.85 1.51 5.63
N GLN A 32 6.76 0.68 6.68
CA GLN A 32 6.08 1.02 7.92
C GLN A 32 6.72 2.26 8.59
N THR A 33 8.04 2.36 8.57
CA THR A 33 8.74 3.54 9.11
C THR A 33 8.41 4.80 8.29
N ALA A 34 8.40 4.70 6.97
CA ALA A 34 7.99 5.78 6.09
C ALA A 34 6.54 6.22 6.36
N LEU A 35 5.61 5.26 6.48
CA LEU A 35 4.21 5.52 6.78
C LEU A 35 4.06 6.28 8.11
N ASN A 36 4.71 5.81 9.17
CA ASN A 36 4.67 6.48 10.49
C ASN A 36 5.18 7.94 10.43
N ILE A 37 6.20 8.21 9.61
CA ILE A 37 6.73 9.56 9.41
C ILE A 37 5.69 10.45 8.72
N ALA A 38 5.10 9.95 7.63
CA ALA A 38 4.13 10.69 6.84
C ALA A 38 2.83 10.95 7.62
N GLU A 39 2.35 9.98 8.39
CA GLU A 39 1.21 10.13 9.30
C GLU A 39 1.48 11.18 10.40
N ALA A 40 2.66 11.15 11.00
CA ALA A 40 3.05 12.14 12.01
C ALA A 40 3.17 13.56 11.42
N GLN A 41 3.51 13.70 10.13
CA GLN A 41 3.48 14.98 9.43
C GLN A 41 2.04 15.42 9.14
N SER A 42 1.18 14.51 8.68
CA SER A 42 -0.23 14.78 8.40
C SER A 42 -1.01 15.22 9.65
N GLN A 43 -0.65 14.71 10.84
CA GLN A 43 -1.23 15.21 12.09
C GLN A 43 -0.95 16.69 12.36
N LYS A 44 0.18 17.23 11.86
CA LYS A 44 0.56 18.64 12.04
C LYS A 44 -0.06 19.55 10.97
N ASP A 45 -0.20 19.03 9.75
CA ASP A 45 -0.88 19.71 8.65
C ASP A 45 -1.76 18.72 7.88
N PRO A 46 -3.01 18.51 8.33
CA PRO A 46 -3.91 17.54 7.70
C PRO A 46 -4.31 17.92 6.27
N ASN A 47 -4.11 19.17 5.87
CA ASN A 47 -4.52 19.66 4.56
C ASN A 47 -3.40 19.57 3.51
N ASN A 48 -2.17 19.26 3.93
CA ASN A 48 -1.02 19.08 3.06
C ASN A 48 -1.25 17.92 2.08
N VAL A 49 -1.54 18.26 0.83
CA VAL A 49 -1.80 17.29 -0.22
C VAL A 49 -0.58 16.45 -0.52
N ASP A 50 0.62 17.04 -0.53
CA ASP A 50 1.85 16.32 -0.84
C ASP A 50 2.15 15.28 0.25
N GLY A 51 1.94 15.63 1.52
CA GLY A 51 2.04 14.66 2.63
C GLY A 51 1.00 13.53 2.54
N GLN A 52 -0.23 13.83 2.10
CA GLN A 52 -1.24 12.79 1.84
C GLN A 52 -0.85 11.88 0.66
N LYS A 53 -0.20 12.40 -0.37
CA LYS A 53 0.35 11.60 -1.49
C LYS A 53 1.48 10.68 -1.03
N GLU A 54 2.31 11.13 -0.10
CA GLU A 54 3.35 10.32 0.54
C GLU A 54 2.74 9.15 1.34
N ILE A 55 1.70 9.40 2.15
CA ILE A 55 0.94 8.35 2.86
C ILE A 55 0.35 7.34 1.87
N LEU A 56 -0.28 7.83 0.79
CA LEU A 56 -0.85 6.98 -0.25
C LEU A 56 0.20 6.05 -0.87
N SER A 57 1.34 6.61 -1.27
CA SER A 57 2.47 5.84 -1.84
C SER A 57 2.96 4.77 -0.86
N ALA A 58 3.10 5.13 0.42
CA ALA A 58 3.58 4.20 1.43
C ALA A 58 2.64 3.02 1.66
N HIS A 59 1.31 3.25 1.69
CA HIS A 59 0.34 2.15 1.78
C HIS A 59 0.40 1.21 0.56
N LEU A 60 0.54 1.76 -0.66
CA LEU A 60 0.63 0.94 -1.88
C LEU A 60 1.88 0.06 -1.88
N HIS A 61 3.04 0.64 -1.55
CA HIS A 61 4.29 -0.12 -1.46
C HIS A 61 4.28 -1.14 -0.32
N HIS A 62 3.68 -0.80 0.83
CA HIS A 62 3.51 -1.75 1.92
C HIS A 62 2.60 -2.91 1.51
N ALA A 63 1.50 -2.64 0.80
CA ALA A 63 0.63 -3.67 0.24
C ALA A 63 1.36 -4.58 -0.75
N ASP A 64 2.13 -4.03 -1.69
CA ASP A 64 2.87 -4.80 -2.68
C ASP A 64 3.87 -5.77 -2.00
N ALA A 65 4.59 -5.30 -0.98
CA ALA A 65 5.49 -6.13 -0.19
C ALA A 65 4.74 -7.26 0.56
N LEU A 66 3.55 -6.97 1.11
CA LEU A 66 2.72 -7.97 1.78
C LEU A 66 2.21 -9.03 0.79
N ILE A 67 1.83 -8.62 -0.43
CA ILE A 67 1.44 -9.55 -1.51
C ILE A 67 2.62 -10.45 -1.87
N ALA A 68 3.83 -9.89 -2.04
CA ALA A 68 5.02 -10.65 -2.37
C ALA A 68 5.41 -11.65 -1.26
N ARG A 69 5.14 -11.32 0.01
CA ARG A 69 5.30 -12.23 1.16
C ARG A 69 4.19 -13.28 1.29
N GLY A 70 3.05 -13.08 0.62
CA GLY A 70 1.88 -13.97 0.67
C GLY A 70 0.84 -13.61 1.75
N ASP A 71 0.98 -12.46 2.40
CA ASP A 71 0.08 -12.01 3.47
C ASP A 71 -1.10 -11.22 2.90
N ASN A 72 -1.95 -11.91 2.16
CA ASN A 72 -3.02 -11.33 1.38
C ASN A 72 -4.05 -10.55 2.21
N ASP A 73 -4.34 -10.98 3.44
CA ASP A 73 -5.30 -10.28 4.32
C ASP A 73 -4.74 -8.93 4.80
N ALA A 74 -3.45 -8.89 5.15
CA ALA A 74 -2.79 -7.66 5.53
C ALA A 74 -2.65 -6.71 4.32
N ALA A 75 -2.30 -7.25 3.15
CA ALA A 75 -2.25 -6.47 1.91
C ALA A 75 -3.62 -5.84 1.57
N LEU A 76 -4.72 -6.59 1.72
CA LEU A 76 -6.07 -6.06 1.51
C LEU A 76 -6.41 -4.92 2.47
N ALA A 77 -5.95 -4.95 3.71
CA ALA A 77 -6.14 -3.85 4.64
C ALA A 77 -5.42 -2.59 4.17
N GLU A 78 -4.16 -2.70 3.77
CA GLU A 78 -3.35 -1.59 3.24
C GLU A 78 -3.94 -1.00 1.95
N LEU A 79 -4.34 -1.84 1.00
CA LEU A 79 -4.96 -1.40 -0.25
C LEU A 79 -6.27 -0.66 -0.02
N ARG A 80 -7.07 -1.02 0.99
CA ARG A 80 -8.31 -0.32 1.33
C ARG A 80 -8.06 1.06 1.92
N GLN A 81 -7.00 1.20 2.73
CA GLN A 81 -6.56 2.51 3.24
C GLN A 81 -6.09 3.40 2.08
N ALA A 82 -5.22 2.85 1.22
CA ALA A 82 -4.74 3.53 0.01
C ALA A 82 -5.90 3.97 -0.89
N LEU A 83 -6.87 3.09 -1.16
CA LEU A 83 -8.01 3.40 -2.01
C LEU A 83 -8.84 4.56 -1.43
N THR A 84 -9.19 4.48 -0.14
CA THR A 84 -9.99 5.51 0.52
C THR A 84 -9.31 6.89 0.45
N LEU A 85 -8.00 6.93 0.70
CA LEU A 85 -7.22 8.17 0.62
C LEU A 85 -7.08 8.65 -0.83
N GLY A 86 -6.76 7.76 -1.76
CA GLY A 86 -6.60 8.05 -3.19
C GLY A 86 -7.88 8.60 -3.83
N GLU A 87 -9.05 8.07 -3.48
CA GLU A 87 -10.34 8.59 -3.92
C GLU A 87 -10.60 10.01 -3.38
N SER A 88 -10.26 10.24 -2.11
CA SER A 88 -10.38 11.57 -1.49
C SER A 88 -9.49 12.60 -2.19
N LEU A 89 -8.24 12.24 -2.45
CA LEU A 89 -7.28 13.06 -3.17
C LEU A 89 -7.70 13.30 -4.62
N SER A 90 -8.18 12.27 -5.32
CA SER A 90 -8.65 12.39 -6.71
C SER A 90 -9.85 13.32 -6.85
N ARG A 91 -10.73 13.41 -5.82
CA ARG A 91 -11.80 14.41 -5.81
C ARG A 91 -11.29 15.85 -5.68
N ARG A 92 -10.15 16.05 -5.00
CA ARG A 92 -9.52 17.37 -4.82
C ARG A 92 -8.71 17.77 -6.05
N GLU A 93 -8.04 16.81 -6.69
CA GLU A 93 -7.17 17.03 -7.85
C GLU A 93 -7.55 16.06 -9.00
N PRO A 94 -8.68 16.28 -9.68
CA PRO A 94 -9.24 15.32 -10.64
C PRO A 94 -8.34 15.05 -11.85
N ASP A 95 -7.50 16.02 -12.24
CA ASP A 95 -6.60 15.89 -13.40
C ASP A 95 -5.22 15.33 -13.04
N HIS A 96 -4.99 14.98 -11.77
CA HIS A 96 -3.69 14.49 -11.31
C HIS A 96 -3.52 13.01 -11.62
N ARG A 97 -2.83 12.73 -12.73
CA ARG A 97 -2.61 11.37 -13.27
C ARG A 97 -2.17 10.33 -12.24
N TYR A 98 -1.17 10.62 -11.41
CA TYR A 98 -0.69 9.69 -10.39
C TYR A 98 -1.79 9.25 -9.40
N LEU A 99 -2.73 10.13 -9.06
CA LEU A 99 -3.83 9.80 -8.14
C LEU A 99 -4.84 8.86 -8.80
N GLN A 100 -5.18 9.13 -10.07
CA GLN A 100 -6.04 8.25 -10.86
C GLN A 100 -5.41 6.86 -11.03
N GLU A 101 -4.12 6.81 -11.35
CA GLU A 101 -3.36 5.55 -11.48
C GLU A 101 -3.31 4.79 -10.16
N SER A 102 -3.07 5.48 -9.05
CA SER A 102 -3.05 4.89 -7.69
C SER A 102 -4.39 4.27 -7.31
N VAL A 103 -5.50 4.97 -7.58
CA VAL A 103 -6.86 4.46 -7.31
C VAL A 103 -7.18 3.25 -8.19
N ALA A 104 -6.84 3.32 -9.48
CA ALA A 104 -7.03 2.20 -10.40
C ALA A 104 -6.22 0.97 -9.96
N LEU A 105 -4.95 1.16 -9.59
CA LEU A 105 -4.07 0.10 -9.09
C LEU A 105 -4.65 -0.55 -7.83
N ALA A 106 -5.14 0.25 -6.88
CA ALA A 106 -5.74 -0.25 -5.66
C ALA A 106 -6.98 -1.11 -5.95
N HIS A 107 -7.88 -0.65 -6.84
CA HIS A 107 -9.05 -1.43 -7.26
C HIS A 107 -8.67 -2.76 -7.89
N VAL A 108 -7.74 -2.75 -8.84
CA VAL A 108 -7.29 -3.96 -9.54
C VAL A 108 -6.68 -4.95 -8.55
N SER A 109 -5.81 -4.47 -7.68
CA SER A 109 -5.12 -5.31 -6.68
C SER A 109 -6.10 -5.91 -5.68
N ILE A 110 -7.07 -5.13 -5.19
CA ILE A 110 -8.13 -5.65 -4.30
C ILE A 110 -8.94 -6.73 -5.01
N ALA A 111 -9.34 -6.49 -6.27
CA ALA A 111 -10.12 -7.46 -7.04
C ALA A 111 -9.35 -8.78 -7.23
N MET A 112 -8.06 -8.69 -7.58
CA MET A 112 -7.19 -9.87 -7.73
C MET A 112 -7.08 -10.65 -6.43
N GLN A 113 -6.87 -9.97 -5.31
CA GLN A 113 -6.76 -10.63 -4.00
C GLN A 113 -8.06 -11.33 -3.58
N LEU A 114 -9.21 -10.69 -3.79
CA LEU A 114 -10.51 -11.32 -3.48
C LEU A 114 -10.81 -12.53 -4.37
N LEU A 115 -10.42 -12.50 -5.64
CA LEU A 115 -10.54 -13.64 -6.55
C LEU A 115 -9.66 -14.80 -6.08
N ALA A 116 -8.39 -14.54 -5.77
CA ALA A 116 -7.46 -15.55 -5.28
C ALA A 116 -7.97 -16.21 -3.97
N GLN A 117 -8.49 -15.41 -3.04
CA GLN A 117 -9.08 -15.91 -1.79
C GLN A 117 -10.29 -16.82 -2.05
N LYS A 118 -11.16 -16.43 -2.98
CA LYS A 118 -12.33 -17.23 -3.35
C LYS A 118 -11.93 -18.57 -3.96
N ASP A 119 -10.93 -18.58 -4.84
CA ASP A 119 -10.46 -19.80 -5.49
C ASP A 119 -9.79 -20.75 -4.49
N ALA A 120 -8.97 -20.21 -3.58
CA ALA A 120 -8.38 -20.98 -2.49
C ALA A 120 -9.45 -21.60 -1.58
N ALA A 121 -10.48 -20.84 -1.21
CA ALA A 121 -11.59 -21.33 -0.39
C ALA A 121 -12.39 -22.45 -1.09
N GLN A 122 -12.57 -22.36 -2.41
CA GLN A 122 -13.23 -23.42 -3.18
C GLN A 122 -12.37 -24.68 -3.29
N ALA A 123 -11.06 -24.53 -3.51
CA ALA A 123 -10.12 -25.64 -3.57
C ALA A 123 -10.10 -26.42 -2.24
N ALA A 124 -10.07 -25.71 -1.11
CA ALA A 124 -10.12 -26.30 0.23
C ALA A 124 -11.41 -27.12 0.44
N LYS A 125 -12.58 -26.58 0.07
CA LYS A 125 -13.87 -27.31 0.16
C LYS A 125 -13.89 -28.58 -0.68
N ARG A 126 -13.35 -28.54 -1.91
CA ARG A 126 -13.28 -29.72 -2.80
C ARG A 126 -12.32 -30.78 -2.27
N GLY A 127 -11.22 -30.38 -1.65
CA GLY A 127 -10.28 -31.30 -0.99
C GLY A 127 -10.92 -32.01 0.21
N ALA A 128 -11.67 -31.27 1.04
CA ALA A 128 -12.36 -31.83 2.20
C ALA A 128 -13.48 -32.83 1.84
N ALA A 129 -14.13 -32.69 0.67
CA ALA A 129 -15.19 -33.60 0.22
C ALA A 129 -14.67 -34.92 -0.40
N ARG A 130 -13.34 -35.08 -0.53
CA ARG A 130 -12.71 -36.27 -1.14
C ARG A 130 -12.16 -37.27 -0.12
N TYR A 131 -12.33 -37.02 1.18
CA TYR A 131 -11.99 -37.92 2.28
C TYR A 131 -13.26 -38.20 3.11
#